data_AF-A0A924XLW4-F1
#
_entry.id   AF-A0A924XLW4-F1
#
_cell.length_a   1.000
_cell.length_b   1.000
_cell.length_c   1.000
_cell.angle_alpha   90.00
_cell.angle_beta   90.00
_cell.angle_gamma   90.00
#
_symmetry.space_group_name_H-M   'P 1'
#
loop_
_entity.id
_entity.type
_entity.pdbx_description
1 polymer ?
#
loop_
_entity_poly.entity_id
_entity_poly.type
_entity_poly.pdbx_seq_one_letter_code
_entity_poly.pdbx_strand_id
1 'polypeptide(L)'
;MKESDIFDEKQELKRATYSCPTCREQHEYEVRWLKRTKKKTAPRTSNERDKAQINNSRDYMVRVDDVLMCKNNRCRKRFDIPNSQTIVFI
;
A
#
# COMPACT_ATOMS: atom_id res chain seq x y z
N MET A 1 0.42 -21.66 7.81
CA MET A 1 0.51 -21.18 6.41
C MET A 1 0.83 -19.70 6.48
N LYS A 2 1.98 -19.24 5.97
CA LYS A 2 2.33 -17.80 6.01
C LYS A 2 1.88 -17.15 4.71
N GLU A 3 1.30 -15.96 4.79
CA GLU A 3 0.84 -15.21 3.61
C GLU A 3 1.98 -14.91 2.61
N SER A 4 3.22 -14.87 3.09
CA SER A 4 4.45 -14.71 2.30
C SER A 4 4.69 -15.83 1.27
N ASP A 5 4.13 -17.02 1.50
CA ASP A 5 4.29 -18.17 0.59
C ASP A 5 3.39 -18.04 -0.65
N ILE A 6 2.40 -17.13 -0.61
CA ILE A 6 1.30 -17.03 -1.58
C ILE A 6 1.41 -15.78 -2.45
N PHE A 7 1.96 -14.69 -1.93
CA PHE A 7 2.05 -13.40 -2.62
C PHE A 7 3.50 -12.97 -2.85
N ASP A 8 3.74 -12.30 -3.98
CA ASP A 8 4.93 -11.50 -4.20
C ASP A 8 4.68 -10.09 -3.65
N GLU A 9 5.49 -9.72 -2.66
CA GLU A 9 5.44 -8.39 -2.04
C GLU A 9 6.45 -7.47 -2.72
N LYS A 10 5.97 -6.38 -3.29
CA LYS A 10 6.82 -5.35 -3.90
C LYS A 10 6.50 -4.00 -3.29
N GLN A 11 7.53 -3.30 -2.82
CA GLN A 11 7.38 -1.93 -2.38
C GLN A 11 7.40 -0.98 -3.58
N GLU A 12 6.41 -0.09 -3.65
CA GLU A 12 6.27 0.94 -4.67
C GLU A 12 6.10 2.31 -4.01
N LEU A 13 6.68 3.35 -4.61
CA LEU A 13 6.45 4.73 -4.21
C LEU A 13 5.43 5.35 -5.16
N LYS A 14 4.32 5.84 -4.63
CA LYS A 14 3.31 6.57 -5.41
C LYS A 14 3.28 8.03 -5.00
N ARG A 15 3.33 8.90 -5.99
CA ARG A 15 3.16 10.34 -5.82
C ARG A 15 1.69 10.64 -5.65
N ALA A 16 1.36 11.37 -4.60
CA ALA A 16 0.01 11.81 -4.31
C ALA A 16 0.05 13.21 -3.72
N THR A 17 -0.92 14.01 -4.15
CA THR A 17 -1.01 15.41 -3.73
C THR A 17 -1.91 15.50 -2.49
N TYR A 18 -1.38 16.01 -1.38
CA TYR A 18 -2.14 16.19 -0.14
C TYR A 18 -2.11 17.64 0.32
N SER A 19 -3.21 18.08 0.93
CA SER A 19 -3.30 19.37 1.62
C SER A 19 -3.04 19.19 3.11
N CYS A 20 -2.17 20.01 3.68
CA CYS A 20 -1.89 19.98 5.11
C CYS A 20 -3.07 20.58 5.89
N PRO A 21 -3.63 19.92 6.92
CA PRO A 21 -4.76 20.46 7.68
C PRO A 21 -4.40 21.72 8.48
N THR A 22 -3.10 21.93 8.79
CA THR A 22 -2.64 23.07 9.58
C THR A 22 -2.43 24.33 8.75
N CYS A 23 -1.66 24.27 7.66
CA CYS A 23 -1.35 25.43 6.82
C CYS A 23 -2.17 25.50 5.53
N ARG A 24 -2.98 24.47 5.23
CA ARG A 24 -3.83 24.31 4.03
C ARG A 24 -3.09 24.29 2.70
N GLU A 25 -1.76 24.36 2.70
CA GLU A 25 -0.98 24.22 1.49
C GLU A 25 -1.01 22.80 0.94
N GLN A 26 -1.13 22.73 -0.38
CA GLN A 26 -1.16 21.50 -1.14
C GLN A 26 0.21 21.24 -1.75
N HIS A 27 0.76 20.05 -1.52
CA HIS A 27 2.07 19.63 -2.02
C HIS A 27 2.01 18.19 -2.51
N GLU A 28 2.95 17.81 -3.39
CA GLU A 28 3.13 16.43 -3.82
C GLU A 28 3.98 15.66 -2.78
N TYR A 29 3.52 14.48 -2.38
CA TYR A 29 4.22 13.59 -1.44
C TYR A 29 4.43 12.22 -2.07
N GLU A 30 5.54 11.59 -1.75
CA GLU A 30 5.82 10.21 -2.12
C GLU A 30 5.36 9.32 -0.96
N VAL A 31 4.35 8.50 -1.21
CA VAL A 31 3.77 7.56 -0.24
C VAL A 31 4.26 6.17 -0.58
N ARG A 32 4.71 5.41 0.43
CA ARG A 32 5.07 4.01 0.28
C ARG A 32 3.83 3.14 0.24
N TRP A 33 3.78 2.29 -0.76
CA TRP A 33 2.77 1.26 -0.95
C TRP A 33 3.43 -0.12 -1.03
N LEU A 34 2.79 -1.11 -0.46
CA LEU A 34 3.14 -2.52 -0.58
C LEU A 34 2.16 -3.16 -1.55
N LYS A 35 2.62 -3.43 -2.76
CA LYS A 35 1.86 -4.18 -3.76
C LYS A 35 2.00 -5.67 -3.47
N ARG A 36 0.88 -6.33 -3.19
CA ARG A 36 0.79 -7.78 -3.05
C ARG A 36 0.17 -8.34 -4.31
N THR A 37 1.00 -9.03 -5.09
CA THR A 37 0.59 -9.66 -6.33
C THR A 37 0.51 -11.16 -6.12
N LYS A 38 -0.54 -11.81 -6.62
CA LYS A 38 -0.65 -13.26 -6.54
C LYS A 38 0.49 -13.94 -7.30
N LYS A 39 1.13 -14.94 -6.69
CA LYS A 39 2.11 -15.77 -7.40
C LYS A 39 1.39 -16.57 -8.48
N LYS A 40 1.87 -16.48 -9.73
CA LYS A 40 1.28 -17.21 -10.87
C LYS A 40 1.41 -18.73 -10.75
N THR A 41 2.34 -19.21 -9.94
CA THR A 41 2.64 -20.63 -9.80
C THR A 41 2.58 -21.01 -8.33
N ALA A 42 1.59 -21.83 -7.97
CA ALA A 42 1.53 -22.44 -6.65
C ALA A 42 2.79 -23.31 -6.45
N PRO A 43 3.46 -23.25 -5.28
CA PRO A 43 4.56 -24.17 -4.96
C PRO A 43 4.17 -25.62 -5.26
N ARG A 44 5.10 -26.42 -5.78
CA ARG A 44 4.86 -27.81 -6.24
C ARG A 44 4.25 -28.74 -5.18
N THR A 45 4.25 -28.33 -3.91
CA THR A 45 3.73 -29.03 -2.73
C THR A 45 2.39 -28.48 -2.22
N SER A 46 1.72 -27.60 -2.97
CA SER A 46 0.50 -26.90 -2.50
C SER A 46 -0.74 -27.79 -2.58
N ASN A 47 -1.48 -27.88 -1.48
CA ASN A 47 -2.75 -28.62 -1.40
C ASN A 47 -3.82 -27.97 -2.29
N GLU A 48 -4.87 -28.71 -2.66
CA GLU A 48 -5.99 -28.18 -3.47
C GLU A 48 -6.66 -26.94 -2.85
N ARG A 49 -6.68 -26.86 -1.51
CA ARG A 49 -7.18 -25.70 -0.74
C ARG A 49 -6.37 -24.43 -1.00
N ASP A 50 -5.06 -24.58 -1.17
CA ASP A 50 -4.14 -23.45 -1.35
C ASP A 50 -4.29 -22.88 -2.77
N LYS A 51 -4.51 -23.76 -3.75
CA LYS A 51 -4.81 -23.37 -5.14
C LYS A 51 -6.13 -22.61 -5.24
N ALA A 52 -7.16 -23.03 -4.50
CA ALA A 52 -8.45 -22.33 -4.46
C ALA A 52 -8.34 -20.93 -3.82
N GLN A 53 -7.56 -20.79 -2.75
CA GLN A 53 -7.30 -19.49 -2.13
C GLN A 53 -6.52 -18.54 -3.05
N ILE A 54 -5.50 -19.04 -3.76
CA ILE A 54 -4.75 -18.25 -4.75
C ILE A 54 -5.67 -17.77 -5.87
N ASN A 55 -6.54 -18.64 -6.39
CA ASN A 55 -7.42 -18.28 -7.50
C ASN A 55 -8.48 -17.24 -7.11
N ASN A 56 -8.96 -17.28 -5.86
CA ASN A 56 -9.94 -16.33 -5.33
C ASN A 56 -9.31 -15.03 -4.82
N SER A 57 -7.97 -14.95 -4.72
CA SER A 57 -7.28 -13.76 -4.24
C SER A 57 -7.12 -12.73 -5.37
N ARG A 58 -7.45 -11.48 -5.07
CA ARG A 58 -7.21 -10.33 -5.96
C ARG A 58 -5.89 -9.66 -5.62
N ASP A 59 -5.27 -9.02 -6.61
CA ASP A 59 -4.10 -8.21 -6.37
C ASP A 59 -4.52 -6.93 -5.63
N TYR A 60 -3.75 -6.52 -4.63
CA TYR A 60 -4.05 -5.31 -3.86
C TYR A 60 -2.77 -4.60 -3.44
N MET A 61 -2.91 -3.31 -3.18
CA MET A 61 -1.87 -2.46 -2.61
C MET A 61 -2.29 -2.02 -1.23
N VAL A 62 -1.37 -2.10 -0.28
CA VAL A 62 -1.54 -1.59 1.08
C VAL A 62 -0.66 -0.37 1.25
N ARG A 63 -1.23 0.73 1.74
CA ARG A 63 -0.44 1.91 2.09
C ARG A 63 0.38 1.61 3.34
N VAL A 64 1.67 1.92 3.29
CA VAL A 64 2.62 1.69 4.41
C VAL A 64 2.79 2.94 5.26
N ASP A 65 2.70 4.12 4.64
CA ASP A 65 2.80 5.40 5.36
C ASP A 65 1.42 5.88 5.79
N ASP A 66 1.25 6.18 7.08
CA ASP A 66 0.02 6.79 7.61
C ASP A 66 0.16 8.28 7.89
N VAL A 67 1.39 8.74 8.15
CA VAL A 67 1.72 10.13 8.47
C VAL A 67 2.71 10.71 7.49
N LEU A 68 2.45 11.95 7.07
CA LEU A 68 3.33 12.75 6.23
C LEU A 68 3.80 14.00 6.99
N MET A 69 5.00 14.48 6.66
CA MET A 69 5.50 15.76 7.17
C MET A 69 5.24 16.84 6.13
N CYS A 70 4.57 17.92 6.52
CA CYS A 70 4.30 19.04 5.63
C CYS A 70 5.60 19.58 4.99
N LYS A 71 5.62 19.65 3.66
CA LYS A 71 6.77 20.16 2.88
C LYS A 71 6.99 21.67 3.04
N ASN A 72 6.00 22.41 3.53
CA ASN A 72 6.17 23.82 3.84
C ASN A 72 7.14 24.01 5.01
N ASN A 73 8.25 24.68 4.76
CA ASN A 73 9.29 25.00 5.74
C ASN A 73 8.77 25.78 6.95
N ARG A 74 7.70 26.57 6.82
CA ARG A 74 7.09 27.32 7.93
C ARG A 74 6.20 26.46 8.83
N CYS A 75 5.61 25.40 8.27
CA CYS A 75 4.67 24.53 9.00
C CYS A 75 5.38 23.31 9.60
N ARG A 76 6.01 22.48 8.75
CA ARG A 76 6.73 21.22 9.11
C ARG A 76 5.96 20.27 10.05
N LYS A 77 4.65 20.47 10.24
CA LYS A 77 3.81 19.60 11.08
C LYS A 77 3.62 18.25 10.40
N ARG A 78 3.54 17.21 11.22
CA ARG A 78 3.09 15.88 10.77
C ARG A 78 1.57 15.87 10.72
N PHE A 79 1.02 15.23 9.70
CA PHE A 79 -0.42 15.05 9.54
C PHE A 79 -0.71 13.66 8.97
N ASP A 80 -1.84 13.10 9.36
CA ASP A 80 -2.32 11.82 8.83
C ASP A 80 -2.84 12.00 7.40
N ILE A 81 -2.61 10.98 6.56
CA ILE A 81 -3.13 10.99 5.18
C ILE A 81 -4.66 10.93 5.23
N PRO A 82 -5.38 11.96 4.75
CA PRO A 82 -6.81 12.10 4.99
C PRO A 82 -7.68 11.11 4.20
N ASN A 83 -7.16 10.51 3.14
CA ASN A 83 -7.88 9.46 2.42
C ASN A 83 -7.73 8.13 3.18
N SER A 84 -8.84 7.62 3.70
CA SER A 84 -8.98 6.36 4.45
C SER A 84 -8.78 5.11 3.58
N GLN A 85 -8.47 5.24 2.29
CA GLN A 85 -8.08 4.12 1.44
C GLN A 85 -6.66 3.63 1.79
N THR A 86 -6.58 2.79 2.82
CA THR A 86 -5.38 2.05 3.20
C THR A 86 -5.15 0.86 2.26
N ILE A 87 -6.20 0.39 1.56
CA ILE A 87 -6.15 -0.75 0.64
C ILE A 87 -6.78 -0.35 -0.70
N VAL A 88 -6.06 -0.63 -1.79
CA VAL A 88 -6.54 -0.43 -3.17
C VAL A 88 -6.43 -1.75 -3.91
N PHE A 89 -7.55 -2.26 -4.44
CA PHE A 89 -7.55 -3.43 -5.31
C PHE A 89 -7.08 -3.04 -6.73
N ILE A 90 -6.20 -3.85 -7.32
CA ILE A 90 -5.71 -3.69 -8.70
C ILE A 90 -6.47 -4.62 -9.65
#